data_AF-A0A177MYN5-F1
#
_entry.id   AF-A0A177MYN5-F1
#
_cell.length_a   1.000
_cell.length_b   1.000
_cell.length_c   1.000
_cell.angle_alpha   90.00
_cell.angle_beta   90.00
_cell.angle_gamma   90.00
#
_symmetry.space_group_name_H-M   'P 1'
#
loop_
_entity.id
_entity.type
_entity.pdbx_description
1 polymer ?
#
loop_
_entity_poly.entity_id
_entity_poly.type
_entity_poly.pdbx_seq_one_letter_code
_entity_poly.pdbx_strand_id
1 'polypeptide(L)'
;MLARECARSNPAETAWRFGLDQSRIDQLAGMTQEQLREHAESSRAVIQLLPIYTPSNLPMIAYVDLLQPCITGTEDETNEF
;
A
#
# COMPACT_ATOMS: atom_id res chain seq x y z
N MET A 1 10.16 -9.46 4.58
CA MET A 1 9.13 -10.54 4.54
C MET A 1 8.29 -10.36 3.28
N LEU A 2 8.05 -11.43 2.52
CA LEU A 2 7.15 -11.42 1.35
C LEU A 2 5.70 -11.50 1.83
N ALA A 3 4.81 -10.65 1.31
CA ALA A 3 3.40 -10.63 1.71
C ALA A 3 2.70 -12.00 1.56
N ARG A 4 3.10 -12.80 0.56
CA ARG A 4 2.67 -14.21 0.41
C ARG A 4 3.02 -15.09 1.60
N GLU A 5 4.22 -14.98 2.15
CA GLU A 5 4.64 -15.83 3.27
C GLU A 5 3.93 -15.43 4.57
N CYS A 6 3.63 -14.14 4.74
CA CYS A 6 2.74 -13.68 5.81
C CYS A 6 1.33 -14.27 5.64
N ALA A 7 0.77 -14.24 4.42
CA ALA A 7 -0.55 -14.79 4.14
C ALA A 7 -0.65 -16.29 4.48
N ARG A 8 0.42 -17.06 4.26
CA ARG A 8 0.47 -18.51 4.57
C ARG A 8 0.67 -18.82 6.05
N SER A 9 1.53 -18.05 6.72
CA SER A 9 1.93 -18.32 8.12
C SER A 9 0.98 -17.69 9.14
N ASN A 10 0.46 -16.51 8.86
CA ASN A 10 -0.43 -15.77 9.74
C ASN A 10 -1.45 -14.91 8.95
N PRO A 11 -2.57 -15.51 8.52
CA PRO A 11 -3.64 -14.81 7.80
C PRO A 11 -4.22 -13.62 8.57
N ALA A 12 -4.37 -13.74 9.90
CA ALA A 12 -4.94 -12.69 10.74
C ALA A 12 -4.03 -11.45 10.82
N GLU A 13 -2.74 -11.65 11.02
CA GLU A 13 -1.76 -10.56 10.97
C GLU A 13 -1.69 -9.95 9.57
N THR A 14 -1.80 -10.77 8.52
CA THR A 14 -1.83 -10.30 7.12
C THR A 14 -3.03 -9.41 6.85
N ALA A 15 -4.22 -9.80 7.32
CA ALA A 15 -5.43 -8.98 7.24
C ALA A 15 -5.23 -7.63 7.92
N TRP A 16 -4.65 -7.63 9.13
CA TRP A 16 -4.40 -6.39 9.88
C TRP A 16 -3.35 -5.49 9.23
N ARG A 17 -2.23 -6.06 8.76
CA ARG A 17 -1.11 -5.29 8.19
C ARG A 17 -1.38 -4.72 6.81
N PHE A 18 -2.10 -5.49 5.97
CA PHE A 18 -2.29 -5.16 4.56
C PHE A 18 -3.73 -4.74 4.23
N GLY A 19 -4.64 -4.78 5.20
CA GLY A 19 -6.05 -4.41 4.99
C GLY A 19 -6.76 -5.32 3.98
N LEU A 20 -6.35 -6.58 3.90
CA LEU A 20 -6.88 -7.56 2.95
C LEU A 20 -8.06 -8.31 3.58
N ASP A 21 -9.06 -8.61 2.75
CA ASP A 21 -10.11 -9.56 3.08
C ASP A 21 -9.62 -11.01 2.90
N GLN A 22 -10.41 -11.97 3.38
CA GLN A 22 -10.01 -13.38 3.35
C GLN A 22 -9.78 -13.87 1.91
N SER A 23 -10.59 -13.44 0.94
CA SER A 23 -10.44 -13.87 -0.45
C SER A 23 -9.15 -13.37 -1.09
N ARG A 24 -8.72 -12.13 -0.80
CA ARG A 24 -7.43 -11.60 -1.23
C ARG A 24 -6.25 -12.26 -0.52
N ILE A 25 -6.40 -12.62 0.75
CA ILE A 25 -5.38 -13.38 1.49
C ILE A 25 -5.18 -14.76 0.87
N ASP A 26 -6.28 -15.46 0.57
CA ASP A 26 -6.24 -16.77 -0.07
C ASP A 26 -5.62 -16.70 -1.47
N GLN A 27 -5.97 -15.67 -2.24
CA GLN A 27 -5.37 -15.39 -3.54
C GLN A 27 -3.86 -15.16 -3.41
N LEU A 28 -3.44 -14.30 -2.48
CA LEU A 28 -2.03 -13.96 -2.26
C LEU A 28 -1.22 -15.18 -1.79
N ALA A 29 -1.79 -16.02 -0.92
CA ALA A 29 -1.18 -17.27 -0.47
C ALA A 29 -1.03 -18.30 -1.60
N GLY A 30 -1.97 -18.30 -2.55
CA GLY A 30 -1.99 -19.18 -3.71
C GLY A 30 -1.10 -18.75 -4.88
N MET A 31 -0.63 -17.50 -4.92
CA MET A 31 0.18 -16.98 -6.02
C MET A 31 1.52 -17.70 -6.19
N THR A 32 1.83 -18.09 -7.42
CA THR A 32 3.16 -18.61 -7.79
C THR A 32 4.19 -17.49 -7.82
N GLN A 33 5.47 -17.86 -7.87
CA GLN A 33 6.54 -16.87 -7.94
C GLN A 33 6.53 -16.12 -9.29
N GLU A 34 6.15 -16.78 -10.37
CA GLU A 34 5.99 -16.19 -11.70
C GLU A 34 4.91 -15.11 -11.70
N GLN A 35 3.75 -15.40 -11.11
CA GLN A 35 2.65 -14.43 -11.00
C GLN A 35 3.07 -13.20 -10.17
N LEU A 36 3.79 -13.41 -9.06
CA LEU A 36 4.33 -12.31 -8.27
C LEU A 36 5.34 -11.46 -9.06
N ARG A 37 6.16 -12.09 -9.90
CA ARG A 37 7.11 -11.40 -10.78
C ARG A 37 6.39 -10.57 -11.84
N GLU A 38 5.39 -11.13 -12.51
CA GLU A 38 4.57 -10.41 -13.49
C GLU A 38 3.90 -9.17 -12.86
N HIS A 39 3.36 -9.32 -11.65
CA HIS A 39 2.78 -8.19 -10.93
C HIS A 39 3.83 -7.13 -10.55
N ALA A 40 5.04 -7.53 -10.16
CA ALA A 40 6.13 -6.61 -9.83
C ALA A 40 6.71 -5.89 -11.08
N GLU A 41 6.82 -6.60 -12.20
CA GLU A 41 7.35 -6.07 -13.47
C GLU A 41 6.41 -5.06 -14.13
N SER A 42 5.13 -5.07 -13.75
CA SER A 42 4.14 -4.10 -14.24
C SER A 42 4.47 -2.63 -13.90
N SER A 43 5.53 -2.37 -13.11
CA SER A 43 5.97 -1.03 -12.65
C SER A 43 4.86 -0.23 -11.95
N ARG A 44 3.79 -0.91 -11.53
CA ARG A 44 2.66 -0.33 -10.82
C ARG A 44 2.73 -0.77 -9.37
N ALA A 45 2.90 0.18 -8.47
CA ALA A 45 2.72 -0.07 -7.05
C ALA A 45 1.23 -0.34 -6.78
N VAL A 46 0.90 -1.53 -6.31
CA VAL A 46 -0.45 -1.83 -5.81
C VAL A 46 -0.49 -1.40 -4.35
N ILE A 47 -1.07 -0.23 -4.10
CA ILE A 47 -1.27 0.31 -2.76
C ILE A 47 -2.74 0.18 -2.41
N GLN A 48 -3.06 -0.67 -1.45
CA GLN A 48 -4.37 -0.65 -0.83
C GLN A 48 -4.32 0.35 0.33
N LEU A 49 -4.89 1.53 0.13
CA LEU A 49 -5.09 2.47 1.21
C LEU A 49 -6.10 1.86 2.18
N LEU A 50 -5.72 1.75 3.45
CA LEU A 50 -6.67 1.39 4.50
C LEU A 50 -7.85 2.37 4.42
N PRO A 51 -9.10 1.90 4.51
CA PRO A 51 -10.23 2.80 4.56
C PRO A 51 -10.07 3.68 5.80
N ILE A 52 -9.67 4.93 5.59
CA ILE A 52 -9.60 5.87 6.69
C ILE A 52 -11.05 6.23 6.99
N TYR A 53 -11.46 5.91 8.20
CA TYR A 53 -12.78 6.27 8.69
C TYR A 53 -12.89 7.80 8.65
N THR A 54 -13.57 8.32 7.64
CA THR A 54 -13.82 9.76 7.53
C THR A 54 -14.98 10.08 8.46
N PRO A 55 -14.77 10.90 9.50
CA PRO A 55 -15.88 11.36 10.30
C PRO A 55 -16.81 12.17 9.38
N SER A 56 -18.10 11.86 9.42
CA SER A 56 -19.13 12.36 8.50
C SER A 56 -19.35 13.87 8.54
N ASN A 57 -18.63 14.59 9.42
CA ASN A 57 -18.68 16.02 9.60
C ASN A 57 -17.58 16.80 8.85
N LEU A 58 -16.66 16.13 8.15
CA LEU A 58 -15.59 16.80 7.40
C LEU A 58 -15.80 16.69 5.87
N PRO A 59 -15.64 17.79 5.12
CA PRO A 59 -15.70 17.74 3.66
C PRO A 59 -14.54 16.90 3.10
N MET A 60 -14.82 16.04 2.11
CA MET A 60 -13.85 15.13 1.50
C MET A 60 -12.53 15.82 1.09
N ILE A 61 -12.59 17.09 0.70
CA ILE A 61 -11.42 17.87 0.28
C ILE A 61 -10.39 18.05 1.40
N ALA A 62 -10.85 18.26 2.65
CA ALA A 62 -9.96 18.42 3.80
C ALA A 62 -9.18 17.14 4.13
N TYR A 63 -9.71 15.98 3.74
CA TYR A 63 -9.06 14.70 3.92
C TYR A 63 -8.04 14.40 2.82
N VAL A 64 -8.34 14.79 1.57
CA VAL A 64 -7.40 14.68 0.44
C VAL A 64 -6.14 15.51 0.71
N ASP A 65 -6.30 16.71 1.26
CA ASP A 65 -5.16 17.58 1.63
C ASP A 65 -4.25 16.94 2.68
N LEU A 66 -4.78 16.12 3.60
CA LEU A 66 -3.98 15.40 4.61
C LEU A 66 -3.23 14.19 4.04
N LEU A 67 -3.70 13.64 2.92
CA LEU A 67 -3.06 12.51 2.24
C LEU A 67 -2.08 12.94 1.15
N GLN A 68 -2.03 14.24 0.83
CA GLN A 68 -1.03 14.72 -0.10
C GLN A 68 0.35 14.54 0.53
N PRO A 69 1.28 13.87 -0.17
CA PRO A 69 2.65 13.78 0.31
C PRO A 69 3.18 15.22 0.44
N CYS A 70 3.58 15.60 1.65
CA CYS A 70 4.36 16.81 1.88
C CYS A 70 5.73 16.62 1.22
N ILE A 71 5.80 16.80 -0.10
CA ILE A 71 7.08 17.01 -0.77
C ILE A 71 7.46 18.46 -0.43
N THR A 72 7.98 18.66 0.78
CA THR A 72 8.80 19.83 1.07
C THR A 72 9.96 19.73 0.08
N GLY A 73 10.00 20.66 -0.86
CA GLY A 73 10.93 20.66 -1.99
C GLY A 73 12.34 20.33 -1.53
N THR A 74 13.00 19.52 -2.35
CA THR A 74 14.46 19.41 -2.39
C THR A 74 15.07 20.80 -2.23
N GLU A 75 15.80 21.04 -1.13
CA GLU A 75 16.88 22.01 -1.14
C GLU A 75 17.89 21.50 -2.17
N ASP A 76 17.66 21.90 -3.42
CA ASP A 76 18.64 21.86 -4.48
C ASP A 76 19.65 22.97 -4.13
N GLU A 77 20.54 22.68 -3.18
CA GLU A 77 21.78 23.45 -3.05
C GLU A 77 22.64 23.10 -4.27
N THR A 78 22.34 23.78 -5.38
CA THR A 78 23.30 24.07 -6.44
C THR A 78 24.51 24.75 -5.80
N ASN A 79 25.50 23.98 -5.40
CA ASN A 79 26.85 24.49 -5.26
C ASN A 79 27.41 24.67 -6.67
N GLU A 80 27.26 25.89 -7.16
CA GLU A 80 27.91 26.42 -8.34
C GLU A 80 29.43 26.60 -8.07
N PHE A 81 30.23 26.08 -9.01
CA PHE A 81 31.67 26.31 -9.27
C PHE A 81 32.74 25.86 -8.25
#